data_AF-A0A9W7PS42-F1
#
_entry.id   AF-A0A9W7PS42-F1
#
_cell.length_a   1.000
_cell.length_b   1.000
_cell.length_c   1.000
_cell.angle_alpha   90.00
_cell.angle_beta   90.00
_cell.angle_gamma   90.00
#
_symmetry.space_group_name_H-M   'P 1'
#
loop_
_entity.id
_entity.type
_entity.pdbx_description
1 polymer ?
#
loop_
_entity_poly.entity_id
_entity_poly.type
_entity_poly.pdbx_seq_one_letter_code
_entity_poly.pdbx_strand_id
1 'polypeptide(L)'
;MQLNRCDNGHLDERLKNKNQVGDWLYAGGQADLWGRGYLVRREDVDCGNLDEAEKINCNSFCFANIAPHHKEFQHTKWGNIEICIISKSKSRNKKFSIFILPIFSKNDREYCGYQKPLGCGIKISAGFWKVGFYINHHSVAFKIMQDDYWIDNLEEESRSSTKYQ
;
A
#
# COMPACT_ATOMS: atom_id res chain seq x y z
N MET A 1 -14.48 13.35 -11.25
CA MET A 1 -15.87 12.90 -11.16
C MET A 1 -16.13 12.52 -9.71
N GLN A 2 -17.36 12.32 -9.23
CA GLN A 2 -17.57 11.82 -7.87
C GLN A 2 -18.39 10.53 -7.92
N LEU A 3 -17.68 9.40 -8.09
CA LEU A 3 -18.29 8.07 -8.13
C LEU A 3 -18.55 7.54 -6.70
N ASN A 4 -19.46 6.58 -6.55
CA ASN A 4 -19.60 5.85 -5.29
C ASN A 4 -18.39 4.94 -5.07
N ARG A 5 -18.02 4.71 -3.81
CA ARG A 5 -16.89 3.84 -3.46
C ARG A 5 -17.27 2.38 -3.65
N CYS A 6 -16.46 1.65 -4.40
CA CYS A 6 -16.61 0.21 -4.60
C CYS A 6 -15.86 -0.48 -3.45
N ASP A 7 -16.47 -0.53 -2.27
CA ASP A 7 -15.76 -0.74 -1.01
C ASP A 7 -15.36 -2.18 -0.68
N ASN A 8 -15.53 -3.09 -1.63
CA ASN A 8 -15.34 -4.51 -1.41
C ASN A 8 -14.01 -4.96 -2.00
N GLY A 9 -13.05 -5.22 -1.11
CA GLY A 9 -11.81 -5.89 -1.48
C GLY A 9 -12.10 -7.23 -2.15
N HIS A 10 -11.50 -7.47 -3.31
CA HIS A 10 -11.77 -8.68 -4.11
C HIS A 10 -10.48 -9.22 -4.72
N LEU A 11 -10.50 -10.53 -5.02
CA LEU A 11 -9.39 -11.22 -5.66
C LEU A 11 -9.33 -10.88 -7.16
N ASP A 12 -8.15 -10.98 -7.74
CA ASP A 12 -7.98 -10.89 -9.20
C ASP A 12 -8.37 -12.23 -9.83
N GLU A 13 -9.44 -12.25 -10.63
CA GLU A 13 -9.95 -13.46 -11.28
C GLU A 13 -8.94 -14.07 -12.27
N ARG A 14 -7.97 -13.29 -12.74
CA ARG A 14 -6.91 -13.77 -13.65
C ARG A 14 -5.85 -14.58 -12.91
N LEU A 15 -5.77 -14.46 -11.58
CA LEU A 15 -4.81 -15.14 -10.74
C LEU A 15 -5.47 -16.34 -10.03
N LYS A 16 -4.75 -17.45 -9.91
CA LYS A 16 -5.20 -18.57 -9.08
C LYS A 16 -5.26 -18.13 -7.61
N ASN A 17 -6.26 -18.56 -6.86
CA ASN A 17 -6.41 -18.21 -5.43
C ASN A 17 -5.14 -18.45 -4.59
N LYS A 18 -4.39 -19.51 -4.89
CA LYS A 18 -3.12 -19.82 -4.20
C LYS A 18 -1.95 -18.85 -4.51
N ASN A 19 -2.07 -18.01 -5.53
CA ASN A 19 -1.04 -17.07 -5.97
C ASN A 19 -1.35 -15.63 -5.52
N GLN A 20 -2.35 -15.44 -4.68
CA GLN A 20 -2.76 -14.13 -4.19
C GLN A 20 -3.24 -14.23 -2.75
N VAL A 21 -3.14 -13.12 -2.04
CA VAL A 21 -3.68 -12.97 -0.69
C VAL A 21 -5.02 -12.26 -0.78
N GLY A 22 -5.88 -12.48 0.21
CA GLY A 22 -7.20 -11.88 0.26
C GLY A 22 -7.45 -11.18 1.58
N ASP A 23 -8.72 -10.94 1.86
CA ASP A 23 -9.15 -10.22 3.05
C ASP A 23 -8.65 -10.84 4.36
N TRP A 24 -8.49 -12.17 4.37
CA TRP A 24 -7.97 -12.94 5.49
C TRP A 24 -6.61 -12.43 6.01
N LEU A 25 -5.78 -11.84 5.15
CA LEU A 25 -4.47 -11.32 5.54
C LEU A 25 -4.60 -10.03 6.36
N TYR A 26 -5.71 -9.28 6.22
CA TYR A 26 -5.91 -7.95 6.80
C TYR A 26 -7.02 -7.92 7.86
N ALA A 27 -7.45 -9.09 8.33
CA ALA A 27 -8.63 -9.23 9.19
C ALA A 27 -8.45 -8.67 10.62
N GLY A 28 -7.24 -8.30 11.03
CA GLY A 28 -6.97 -7.74 12.36
C GLY A 28 -7.39 -6.29 12.56
N GLY A 29 -7.73 -5.58 11.47
CA GLY A 29 -8.20 -4.19 11.54
C GLY A 29 -7.23 -3.28 12.30
N GLN A 30 -7.75 -2.48 13.23
CA GLN A 30 -6.95 -1.54 14.03
C GLN A 30 -6.00 -2.23 15.04
N ALA A 31 -6.27 -3.49 15.39
CA ALA A 31 -5.42 -4.24 16.29
C ALA A 31 -4.17 -4.81 15.59
N ASP A 32 -4.17 -4.82 14.25
CA ASP A 32 -3.03 -5.25 13.46
C ASP A 32 -2.05 -4.09 13.20
N LEU A 33 -0.77 -4.45 13.10
CA LEU A 33 0.27 -3.55 12.63
C LEU A 33 0.26 -3.45 11.10
N TRP A 34 -0.33 -4.41 10.38
CA TRP A 34 -0.36 -4.47 8.93
C TRP A 34 -1.75 -4.19 8.37
N GLY A 35 -1.86 -3.10 7.62
CA GLY A 35 -3.08 -2.67 6.94
C GLY A 35 -3.00 -2.83 5.41
N ARG A 36 -4.14 -2.56 4.76
CA ARG A 36 -4.24 -2.53 3.30
C ARG A 36 -3.55 -1.29 2.73
N GLY A 37 -2.34 -1.47 2.21
CA GLY A 37 -1.60 -0.45 1.48
C GLY A 37 -1.92 -0.47 0.00
N TYR A 38 -2.76 0.47 -0.45
CA TYR A 38 -3.08 0.61 -1.88
C TYR A 38 -1.88 1.15 -2.65
N LEU A 39 -1.41 0.42 -3.67
CA LEU A 39 -0.28 0.86 -4.48
C LEU A 39 -0.71 1.99 -5.42
N VAL A 40 -1.75 1.74 -6.21
CA VAL A 40 -2.47 2.75 -6.99
C VAL A 40 -3.72 3.11 -6.22
N ARG A 41 -3.90 4.39 -5.88
CA ARG A 41 -5.13 4.82 -5.21
C ARG A 41 -6.19 5.12 -6.24
N ARG A 42 -7.45 4.99 -5.82
CA ARG A 42 -8.62 5.36 -6.61
C ARG A 42 -8.49 6.76 -7.23
N GLU A 43 -8.06 7.73 -6.45
CA GLU A 43 -7.93 9.13 -6.89
C GLU A 43 -6.81 9.32 -7.92
N ASP A 44 -5.87 8.37 -8.02
CA ASP A 44 -4.81 8.40 -9.04
C ASP A 44 -5.35 7.99 -10.42
N VAL A 45 -6.52 7.33 -10.48
CA VAL A 45 -7.05 6.67 -11.69
C VAL A 45 -8.52 6.98 -12.00
N ASP A 46 -9.13 7.97 -11.33
CA ASP A 46 -10.48 8.50 -11.66
C ASP A 46 -10.44 9.31 -12.98
N CYS A 47 -10.27 8.60 -14.10
CA CYS A 47 -10.12 9.17 -15.44
C CYS A 47 -10.90 8.34 -16.48
N GLY A 48 -11.11 8.90 -17.67
CA GLY A 48 -11.90 8.29 -18.73
C GLY A 48 -13.37 8.69 -18.69
N ASN A 49 -14.20 7.95 -19.42
CA ASN A 49 -15.66 8.11 -19.34
C ASN A 49 -16.21 7.49 -18.03
N LEU A 50 -17.51 7.70 -17.75
CA LEU A 50 -18.16 7.19 -16.54
C LEU A 50 -17.96 5.69 -16.34
N ASP A 51 -18.21 4.89 -17.37
CA ASP A 51 -18.11 3.42 -17.30
C ASP A 51 -16.67 2.94 -17.05
N GLU A 52 -15.69 3.60 -17.66
CA GLU A 52 -14.26 3.33 -17.44
C GLU A 52 -13.86 3.66 -16.00
N ALA A 53 -14.25 4.83 -15.52
CA ALA A 53 -13.92 5.29 -14.19
C ALA A 53 -14.60 4.43 -13.10
N GLU A 54 -15.82 3.94 -13.32
CA GLU A 54 -16.48 2.99 -12.41
C GLU A 54 -15.73 1.66 -12.31
N LYS A 55 -15.34 1.09 -13.45
CA LYS A 55 -14.54 -0.15 -13.50
C LYS A 55 -13.20 0.05 -12.80
N ILE A 56 -12.50 1.13 -13.10
CA ILE A 56 -11.18 1.44 -12.55
C ILE A 56 -11.27 1.70 -11.04
N ASN A 57 -12.33 2.39 -10.59
CA ASN A 57 -12.62 2.59 -9.18
C ASN A 57 -12.75 1.24 -8.45
N CYS A 58 -13.52 0.29 -8.98
CA CYS A 58 -13.56 -1.06 -8.40
C CYS A 58 -12.18 -1.73 -8.45
N ASN A 59 -11.49 -1.75 -9.59
CA ASN A 59 -10.19 -2.39 -9.74
C ASN A 59 -9.13 -1.88 -8.75
N SER A 60 -9.23 -0.62 -8.29
CA SER A 60 -8.32 -0.07 -7.27
C SER A 60 -8.39 -0.81 -5.92
N PHE A 61 -9.49 -1.53 -5.64
CA PHE A 61 -9.70 -2.36 -4.44
C PHE A 61 -9.33 -3.84 -4.64
N CYS A 62 -8.79 -4.21 -5.79
CA CYS A 62 -8.31 -5.57 -6.03
C CYS A 62 -7.09 -5.87 -5.14
N PHE A 63 -7.04 -7.04 -4.49
CA PHE A 63 -5.90 -7.42 -3.64
C PHE A 63 -4.57 -7.52 -4.39
N ALA A 64 -4.58 -7.68 -5.71
CA ALA A 64 -3.36 -7.60 -6.53
C ALA A 64 -2.74 -6.18 -6.56
N ASN A 65 -3.51 -5.15 -6.18
CA ASN A 65 -3.06 -3.75 -6.04
C ASN A 65 -2.79 -3.38 -4.56
N ILE A 66 -2.87 -4.33 -3.63
CA ILE A 66 -2.75 -4.07 -2.19
C ILE A 66 -1.56 -4.84 -1.64
N ALA A 67 -0.65 -4.12 -0.97
CA ALA A 67 0.44 -4.71 -0.22
C ALA A 67 0.28 -4.40 1.29
N PRO A 68 0.85 -5.22 2.19
CA PRO A 68 0.87 -4.89 3.60
C PRO A 68 1.68 -3.62 3.87
N HIS A 69 1.00 -2.59 4.36
CA HIS A 69 1.64 -1.37 4.89
C HIS A 69 1.62 -1.42 6.42
N HIS A 70 2.73 -1.02 7.04
CA HIS A 70 2.73 -0.75 8.47
C HIS A 70 1.69 0.35 8.77
N LYS A 71 0.95 0.24 9.88
CA LYS A 71 -0.14 1.18 10.22
C LYS A 71 0.30 2.64 10.24
N GLU A 72 1.54 2.91 10.67
CA GLU A 72 2.11 4.26 10.70
C GLU A 72 2.57 4.73 9.32
N PHE A 73 2.85 3.82 8.37
CA PHE A 73 3.49 4.13 7.09
C PHE A 73 2.73 5.21 6.33
N GLN A 74 1.39 5.13 6.28
CA GLN A 74 0.56 6.12 5.59
C GLN A 74 0.60 7.51 6.25
N HIS A 75 0.87 7.60 7.54
CA HIS A 75 0.95 8.85 8.31
C HIS A 75 2.33 9.51 8.22
N THR A 76 3.25 8.95 7.44
CA THR A 76 4.63 9.41 7.33
C THR A 76 4.86 10.21 6.04
N LYS A 77 6.13 10.37 5.65
CA LYS A 77 6.53 10.94 4.35
C LYS A 77 5.86 10.22 3.17
N TRP A 78 5.49 8.95 3.30
CA TRP A 78 4.79 8.22 2.26
C TRP A 78 3.45 8.87 1.91
N GLY A 79 2.56 9.08 2.88
CA GLY A 79 1.29 9.77 2.66
C GLY A 79 1.45 11.18 2.10
N ASN A 80 2.48 11.92 2.55
CA ASN A 80 2.78 13.24 2.03
C ASN A 80 3.18 13.21 0.54
N ILE A 81 3.98 12.22 0.12
CA ILE A 81 4.33 12.02 -1.31
C ILE A 81 3.08 11.73 -2.12
N GLU A 82 2.20 10.87 -1.61
CA GLU A 82 0.97 10.51 -2.29
C GLU A 82 0.04 11.72 -2.48
N ILE A 83 -0.17 12.52 -1.44
CA ILE A 83 -0.94 13.78 -1.54
C ILE A 83 -0.28 14.74 -2.54
N CYS A 84 1.05 14.89 -2.49
CA CYS A 84 1.80 15.75 -3.41
C CYS A 84 1.65 15.32 -4.88
N ILE A 85 1.62 14.00 -5.14
CA ILE A 85 1.48 13.47 -6.49
C ILE A 85 0.09 13.82 -7.07
N ILE A 86 -0.99 13.60 -6.32
CA ILE A 86 -2.34 13.98 -6.74
C ILE A 86 -2.47 15.48 -6.96
N SER A 87 -1.96 16.30 -6.03
CA SER A 87 -2.10 17.75 -6.15
C SER A 87 -1.38 18.29 -7.40
N LYS A 88 -0.21 17.71 -7.73
CA LYS A 88 0.53 18.04 -8.94
C LYS A 88 -0.10 17.47 -10.22
N SER A 89 -0.77 16.32 -10.18
CA SER A 89 -1.46 15.78 -11.35
C SER A 89 -2.70 16.60 -11.72
N LYS A 90 -3.46 17.09 -10.72
CA LYS A 90 -4.65 17.93 -10.96
C LYS A 90 -4.32 19.34 -11.47
N SER A 91 -3.22 19.93 -11.00
CA SER A 91 -2.84 21.31 -11.36
C SER A 91 -2.20 21.42 -12.75
N ARG A 92 -1.70 20.33 -13.31
CA ARG A 92 -0.98 20.31 -14.59
C ARG A 92 -1.81 19.52 -15.58
N ASN A 93 -2.33 20.17 -16.63
CA ASN A 93 -2.93 19.49 -17.77
C ASN A 93 -1.85 18.75 -18.60
N LYS A 94 -1.15 17.81 -17.97
CA LYS A 94 0.04 17.11 -18.47
C LYS A 94 -0.12 15.63 -18.19
N LYS A 95 0.27 14.82 -19.18
CA LYS A 95 0.36 13.36 -19.03
C LYS A 95 1.48 13.03 -18.05
N PHE A 96 1.16 12.19 -17.08
CA PHE A 96 2.05 11.78 -16.00
C PHE A 96 1.90 10.27 -15.77
N SER A 97 3.02 9.57 -15.63
CA SER A 97 3.05 8.14 -15.35
C SER A 97 3.69 7.89 -13.99
N ILE A 98 3.08 7.01 -13.19
CA ILE A 98 3.58 6.62 -11.88
C ILE A 98 3.85 5.12 -11.90
N PHE A 99 5.00 4.74 -11.38
CA PHE A 99 5.33 3.36 -11.06
C PHE A 99 5.55 3.25 -9.56
N ILE A 100 5.03 2.19 -8.97
CA ILE A 100 5.17 1.88 -7.55
C ILE A 100 5.35 0.39 -7.39
N LEU A 101 6.33 -0.02 -6.59
CA LEU A 101 6.55 -1.42 -6.26
C LEU A 101 7.10 -1.57 -4.83
N PRO A 102 6.83 -2.72 -4.20
CA PRO A 102 7.47 -3.12 -2.95
C PRO A 102 8.96 -3.36 -3.12
N ILE A 103 9.70 -3.18 -2.02
CA ILE A 103 11.11 -3.49 -1.87
C ILE A 103 11.20 -4.69 -0.94
N PHE A 104 11.70 -5.80 -1.47
CA PHE A 104 12.01 -6.97 -0.65
C PHE A 104 13.50 -6.99 -0.28
N SER A 105 13.79 -7.42 0.94
CA SER A 105 15.11 -7.61 1.49
C SER A 105 15.33 -9.07 1.90
N LYS A 106 16.60 -9.41 2.17
CA LYS A 106 16.97 -10.72 2.72
C LYS A 106 16.41 -10.99 4.12
N ASN A 107 15.98 -9.95 4.84
CA ASN A 107 15.51 -10.04 6.23
C ASN A 107 13.99 -9.90 6.34
N ASP A 108 13.27 -9.98 5.22
CA ASP A 108 11.83 -9.78 5.20
C ASP A 108 11.12 -10.82 6.07
N ARG A 109 10.26 -10.28 6.94
CA ARG A 109 9.51 -11.08 7.91
C ARG A 109 8.36 -11.77 7.21
N GLU A 110 8.08 -12.97 7.69
CA GLU A 110 6.87 -13.66 7.28
C GLU A 110 5.68 -13.11 8.07
N TYR A 111 4.54 -12.95 7.40
CA TYR A 111 3.29 -12.54 8.02
C TYR A 111 2.14 -13.30 7.39
N CYS A 112 1.40 -13.99 8.23
CA CYS A 112 0.34 -14.91 7.83
C CYS A 112 -1.04 -14.44 8.26
N GLY A 113 -1.18 -13.14 8.55
CA GLY A 113 -2.42 -12.54 9.06
C GLY A 113 -2.42 -12.37 10.58
N TYR A 114 -3.31 -11.52 11.06
CA TYR A 114 -3.47 -11.21 12.48
C TYR A 114 -3.63 -12.48 13.34
N GLN A 115 -2.76 -12.64 14.35
CA GLN A 115 -2.78 -13.76 15.29
C GLN A 115 -2.76 -15.15 14.62
N LYS A 116 -2.22 -15.25 13.40
CA LYS A 116 -2.03 -16.53 12.72
C LYS A 116 -0.62 -17.06 12.94
N PRO A 117 -0.45 -18.39 13.01
CA PRO A 117 0.89 -18.98 13.07
C PRO A 117 1.67 -18.65 11.79
N LEU A 118 2.99 -18.53 11.94
CA LEU A 118 3.92 -18.41 10.83
C LEU A 118 3.96 -19.73 10.00
N GLY A 119 4.59 -19.69 8.82
CA GLY A 119 4.75 -20.81 7.89
C GLY A 119 3.90 -20.75 6.61
N CYS A 120 3.28 -19.61 6.30
CA CYS A 120 2.45 -19.43 5.10
C CYS A 120 3.23 -19.05 3.83
N GLY A 121 4.51 -18.71 3.94
CA GLY A 121 5.40 -18.27 2.85
C GLY A 121 5.26 -16.80 2.44
N ILE A 122 4.38 -16.02 3.08
CA ILE A 122 4.11 -14.63 2.66
C ILE A 122 5.04 -13.67 3.39
N LYS A 123 5.78 -12.88 2.61
CA LYS A 123 6.75 -11.91 3.11
C LYS A 123 6.18 -10.49 3.10
N ILE A 124 6.46 -9.75 4.17
CA ILE A 124 6.23 -8.31 4.22
C ILE A 124 7.43 -7.61 3.59
N SER A 125 7.17 -6.72 2.62
CA SER A 125 8.21 -5.91 2.01
C SER A 125 8.83 -4.95 3.02
N ALA A 126 10.15 -4.81 3.00
CA ALA A 126 10.90 -3.87 3.83
C ALA A 126 10.52 -2.39 3.58
N GLY A 127 10.01 -2.06 2.39
CA GLY A 127 9.64 -0.70 2.02
C GLY A 127 9.01 -0.61 0.64
N PHE A 128 8.90 0.61 0.12
CA PHE A 128 8.31 0.90 -1.18
C PHE A 128 9.11 1.97 -1.91
N TRP A 129 9.10 1.89 -3.24
CA TRP A 129 9.54 2.98 -4.09
C TRP A 129 8.40 3.48 -4.97
N LYS A 130 8.45 4.77 -5.33
CA LYS A 130 7.54 5.40 -6.28
C LYS A 130 8.34 6.29 -7.22
N VAL A 131 8.13 6.13 -8.53
CA VAL A 131 8.78 6.93 -9.57
C VAL A 131 7.72 7.57 -10.45
N GLY A 132 7.82 8.88 -10.63
CA GLY A 132 6.92 9.68 -11.46
C GLY A 132 7.63 10.26 -12.66
N PHE A 133 7.01 10.17 -13.84
CA PHE A 133 7.51 10.72 -15.10
C PHE A 133 6.50 11.70 -15.69
N TYR A 134 6.93 12.94 -15.91
CA TYR A 134 6.16 13.91 -16.68
C TYR A 134 6.61 13.90 -18.13
N ILE A 135 5.66 13.87 -19.08
CA ILE A 135 6.01 14.02 -20.50
C ILE A 135 6.68 15.38 -20.72
N ASN A 136 7.85 15.37 -21.37
CA ASN A 136 8.67 16.54 -21.71
C ASN A 136 9.15 17.38 -20.51
N HIS A 137 9.31 16.76 -19.33
CA HIS A 137 9.74 17.43 -18.10
C HIS A 137 10.59 16.51 -17.21
N HIS A 138 10.81 16.93 -15.96
CA HIS A 138 11.57 16.18 -14.95
C HIS A 138 10.88 14.89 -14.50
N SER A 139 11.68 13.91 -14.08
CA SER A 139 11.23 12.75 -13.31
C SER A 139 11.48 12.96 -11.82
N VAL A 140 10.77 12.22 -10.98
CA VAL A 140 10.97 12.19 -9.51
C VAL A 140 10.96 10.75 -9.02
N ALA A 141 11.79 10.43 -8.04
CA ALA A 141 11.86 9.10 -7.45
C ALA A 141 11.91 9.20 -5.92
N PHE A 142 11.19 8.32 -5.25
CA PHE A 142 11.13 8.22 -3.80
C PHE A 142 11.35 6.79 -3.36
N LYS A 143 12.03 6.61 -2.23
CA LYS A 143 12.21 5.34 -1.53
C LYS A 143 11.93 5.58 -0.05
N ILE A 144 11.03 4.80 0.54
CA ILE A 144 10.75 4.85 1.98
C ILE A 144 10.71 3.42 2.50
N MET A 145 11.50 3.16 3.54
CA MET A 145 11.50 1.88 4.24
C MET A 145 10.39 1.91 5.29
N GLN A 146 9.57 0.86 5.33
CA GLN A 146 8.56 0.72 6.37
C GLN A 146 9.06 -0.07 7.58
N ASP A 147 10.14 -0.83 7.41
CA ASP A 147 10.81 -1.53 8.51
C ASP A 147 11.26 -0.59 9.64
N ASP A 148 11.58 0.67 9.32
CA ASP A 148 11.97 1.68 10.30
C ASP A 148 10.87 1.89 11.37
N TYR A 149 9.59 1.91 10.97
CA TYR A 149 8.46 2.13 11.88
C TYR A 149 8.11 0.91 12.73
N TRP A 150 8.56 -0.26 12.32
CA TRP A 150 8.40 -1.48 13.09
C TRP A 150 9.45 -1.60 14.19
N ILE A 151 10.72 -1.28 13.87
CA ILE A 151 11.83 -1.39 14.83
C ILE A 151 11.59 -0.47 16.03
N ASP A 152 11.12 0.74 15.79
CA ASP A 152 10.81 1.71 16.84
C ASP A 152 9.73 1.17 17.81
N ASN A 153 8.69 0.51 17.30
CA ASN A 153 7.64 -0.12 18.13
C ASN A 153 8.19 -1.25 19.01
N LEU A 154 9.12 -2.07 18.51
CA LEU A 154 9.77 -3.12 19.31
C LEU A 154 10.65 -2.53 20.42
N GLU A 155 11.35 -1.43 20.16
CA GLU A 155 12.11 -0.71 21.19
C GLU A 155 11.20 -0.12 22.26
N GLU A 156 10.03 0.41 21.89
CA GLU A 156 9.04 0.92 22.85
C GLU A 156 8.40 -0.20 23.69
N GLU A 157 8.01 -1.32 23.08
CA GLU A 157 7.45 -2.48 23.79
C GLU A 157 8.47 -3.10 24.76
N SER A 158 9.74 -3.19 24.36
CA SER A 158 10.82 -3.68 25.23
C SER A 158 11.14 -2.73 26.39
N ARG A 159 11.11 -1.40 26.16
CA ARG A 159 11.22 -0.37 27.23
C ARG A 159 10.03 -0.34 28.18
N SER A 160 8.83 -0.64 27.68
CA SER A 160 7.62 -0.71 28.51
C SER A 160 7.63 -1.96 29.40
N SER A 161 8.08 -3.09 28.86
CA SER A 161 8.15 -4.37 29.56
C SER A 161 9.21 -4.41 30.67
N THR A 162 10.31 -3.65 30.52
CA THR A 162 11.37 -3.52 31.56
C THR A 162 11.00 -2.59 32.71
N LYS A 163 9.92 -1.80 32.61
CA LYS A 163 9.42 -0.96 33.72
C LYS A 163 8.57 -1.71 34.74
N TYR A 164 8.16 -2.94 34.42
CA TYR A 164 7.32 -3.79 35.29
C TYR A 164 8.07 -5.01 35.82
N GLN A 165 9.41 -4.97 35.83
CA GLN A 165 10.27 -6.03 36.34
C GLN A 165 11.09 -5.55 37.53
#